data_AF-A0A2X4W6P0-F1
#
_entry.id   AF-A0A2X4W6P0-F1
#
_cell.length_a   1.000
_cell.length_b   1.000
_cell.length_c   1.000
_cell.angle_alpha   90.00
_cell.angle_beta   90.00
_cell.angle_gamma   90.00
#
_symmetry.space_group_name_H-M   'P 1'
#
loop_
_entity.id
_entity.type
_entity.pdbx_description
1 polymer ?
#
loop_
_entity_poly.entity_id
_entity_poly.type
_entity_poly.pdbx_seq_one_letter_code
_entity_poly.pdbx_strand_id
1 'polypeptide(L)'
;MLSPCVNWAFARIKHLVIYDEGNLFSAPRAWWMLRTFGAEKVSILAGGLAGWQRDEWLLREGDEAHEEGEFEAKFTPQAVVRLTDVLLASHEKTAQIVDARPAARFNAQADEPRPGLRRGHIPGALNVPWTELVFEGELKTTDELNEVFFQSWR
;
A
#
# COMPACT_ATOMS: atom_id res chain seq x y z
N MET A 1 -30.00 -3.86 -11.48
CA MET A 1 -29.30 -2.82 -10.69
C MET A 1 -28.93 -3.49 -9.37
N LEU A 2 -27.76 -4.12 -9.32
CA LEU A 2 -27.28 -4.87 -8.15
C LEU A 2 -26.55 -3.88 -7.25
N SER A 3 -27.06 -3.61 -6.05
CA SER A 3 -26.34 -2.80 -5.05
C SER A 3 -25.02 -3.48 -4.70
N PRO A 4 -23.87 -2.78 -4.80
CA PRO A 4 -22.58 -3.31 -4.40
C PRO A 4 -22.36 -3.07 -2.90
N CYS A 5 -23.34 -3.43 -2.05
CA CYS A 5 -23.16 -3.36 -0.61
C CYS A 5 -22.17 -4.44 -0.22
N VAL A 6 -20.92 -4.05 -0.01
CA VAL A 6 -19.92 -4.92 0.60
C VAL A 6 -20.18 -4.88 2.10
N ASN A 7 -20.44 -6.04 2.71
CA ASN A 7 -20.68 -6.15 4.14
C ASN A 7 -19.38 -5.89 4.90
N TRP A 8 -19.21 -4.66 5.39
CA TRP A 8 -18.16 -4.31 6.32
C TRP A 8 -18.78 -3.87 7.65
N ALA A 9 -18.19 -4.28 8.76
CA ALA A 9 -18.63 -3.95 10.11
C ALA A 9 -18.43 -2.47 10.52
N PHE A 10 -18.22 -1.55 9.56
CA PHE A 10 -17.97 -0.15 9.86
C PHE A 10 -18.88 0.79 9.05
N ALA A 11 -19.33 1.86 9.72
CA ALA A 11 -20.07 2.94 9.10
C ALA A 11 -19.11 3.98 8.52
N ARG A 12 -19.53 4.68 7.45
CA ARG A 12 -18.75 5.74 6.76
C ARG A 12 -18.14 6.83 7.68
N ILE A 13 -18.73 7.08 8.86
CA ILE A 13 -18.34 8.17 9.77
C ILE A 13 -17.19 7.78 10.71
N LYS A 14 -16.87 6.48 10.82
CA LYS A 14 -15.82 6.00 11.74
C LYS A 14 -14.42 6.32 11.20
N HIS A 15 -13.49 6.61 12.12
CA HIS A 15 -12.06 6.65 11.80
C HIS A 15 -11.53 5.22 11.86
N LEU A 16 -11.08 4.72 10.71
CA LEU A 16 -10.52 3.38 10.58
C LEU A 16 -9.02 3.42 10.89
N VAL A 17 -8.57 2.52 11.76
CA VAL A 17 -7.15 2.31 12.05
C VAL A 17 -6.80 0.90 11.59
N ILE A 18 -5.87 0.80 10.65
CA ILE A 18 -5.43 -0.48 10.06
C ILE A 18 -4.05 -0.81 10.59
N TYR A 19 -3.78 -2.10 10.79
CA TYR A 19 -2.46 -2.59 11.11
C TYR A 19 -2.21 -3.93 10.40
N ASP A 20 -0.94 -4.28 10.26
CA ASP A 20 -0.48 -5.61 9.90
C ASP A 20 0.42 -6.17 11.01
N GLU A 21 1.18 -7.23 10.72
CA GLU A 21 2.07 -7.87 11.69
C GLU A 21 3.14 -6.92 12.26
N GLY A 22 3.40 -5.78 11.61
CA GLY A 22 4.37 -4.77 12.07
C GLY A 22 5.55 -4.59 11.14
N ASN A 23 5.43 -4.98 9.88
CA ASN A 23 6.43 -4.75 8.84
C ASN A 23 5.97 -3.73 7.79
N LEU A 24 4.74 -3.22 7.90
CA LEU A 24 4.13 -2.28 6.96
C LEU A 24 3.99 -2.83 5.52
N PHE A 25 3.96 -4.15 5.37
CA PHE A 25 3.91 -4.80 4.07
C PHE A 25 2.53 -4.71 3.43
N SER A 26 1.46 -4.93 4.21
CA SER A 26 0.10 -5.11 3.68
C SER A 26 -0.88 -4.03 4.15
N ALA A 27 -0.64 -3.42 5.31
CA ALA A 27 -1.49 -2.34 5.83
C ALA A 27 -1.62 -1.14 4.88
N PRO A 28 -0.55 -0.68 4.17
CA PRO A 28 -0.69 0.40 3.19
C PRO A 28 -1.63 0.08 2.04
N ARG A 29 -1.70 -1.21 1.63
CA ARG A 29 -2.63 -1.63 0.57
C ARG A 29 -4.07 -1.53 1.03
N ALA A 30 -4.38 -2.00 2.23
CA ALA A 30 -5.71 -1.89 2.82
C ALA A 30 -6.12 -0.42 3.02
N TRP A 31 -5.19 0.42 3.51
CA TRP A 31 -5.38 1.86 3.65
C TRP A 31 -5.72 2.53 2.31
N TRP A 32 -4.93 2.24 1.27
CA TRP A 32 -5.14 2.79 -0.05
C TRP A 32 -6.48 2.34 -0.64
N MET A 33 -6.87 1.08 -0.45
CA MET A 33 -8.14 0.55 -0.93
C MET A 33 -9.33 1.26 -0.28
N LEU A 34 -9.35 1.36 1.06
CA LEU A 34 -10.44 2.03 1.77
C LEU A 34 -10.62 3.47 1.31
N ARG A 35 -9.52 4.23 1.18
CA ARG A 35 -9.57 5.60 0.66
C ARG A 35 -10.04 5.67 -0.79
N THR A 36 -9.58 4.74 -1.63
CA THR A 36 -9.97 4.66 -3.05
C THR A 36 -11.46 4.35 -3.21
N PHE A 37 -12.09 3.69 -2.23
CA PHE A 37 -13.52 3.40 -2.19
C PHE A 37 -14.34 4.38 -1.33
N GLY A 38 -13.76 5.52 -0.94
CA GLY A 38 -14.50 6.63 -0.34
C GLY A 38 -14.48 6.71 1.18
N ALA A 39 -13.66 5.91 1.87
CA ALA A 39 -13.41 6.12 3.29
C ALA A 39 -12.53 7.37 3.51
N GLU A 40 -13.04 8.35 4.25
CA GLU A 40 -12.39 9.65 4.40
C GLU A 40 -11.30 9.65 5.49
N LYS A 41 -11.56 8.96 6.61
CA LYS A 41 -10.68 8.92 7.79
C LYS A 41 -10.08 7.54 7.98
N VAL A 42 -8.86 7.35 7.46
CA VAL A 42 -8.14 6.08 7.54
C VAL A 42 -6.69 6.34 7.93
N SER A 43 -6.24 5.72 9.01
CA SER A 43 -4.87 5.75 9.51
C SER A 43 -4.28 4.35 9.57
N ILE A 44 -2.95 4.26 9.57
CA ILE A 44 -2.22 3.03 9.83
C ILE A 44 -1.60 3.13 11.22
N LEU A 45 -1.67 2.06 12.00
CA LEU A 45 -0.96 1.95 13.27
C LEU A 45 0.52 1.75 12.99
N ALA A 46 1.32 2.73 13.41
CA ALA A 46 2.77 2.69 13.31
C ALA A 46 3.33 1.51 14.12
N GLY A 47 4.23 0.72 13.53
CA GLY A 47 4.81 -0.47 14.14
C GLY A 47 3.90 -1.70 14.12
N GLY A 48 2.63 -1.56 13.71
CA GLY A 48 1.64 -2.63 13.64
C GLY A 48 1.50 -3.45 14.93
N LEU A 49 1.20 -4.74 14.80
CA LEU A 49 1.03 -5.63 15.95
C LEU A 49 2.34 -5.81 16.73
N ALA A 50 3.49 -5.91 16.04
CA ALA A 50 4.79 -6.05 16.70
C ALA A 50 5.12 -4.83 17.58
N GLY A 51 4.85 -3.61 17.11
CA GLY A 51 5.01 -2.39 17.91
C GLY A 51 4.06 -2.36 19.11
N TRP A 52 2.80 -2.75 18.91
CA TRP A 52 1.81 -2.87 19.98
C TRP A 52 2.26 -3.82 21.10
N GLN A 53 2.81 -4.99 20.73
CA GLN A 53 3.33 -5.96 21.68
C GLN A 53 4.61 -5.47 22.37
N ARG A 54 5.49 -4.77 21.64
CA ARG A 54 6.73 -4.21 22.18
C ARG A 54 6.48 -3.20 23.30
N ASP A 55 5.42 -2.42 23.15
CA ASP A 55 4.98 -1.45 24.15
C ASP A 55 4.11 -2.08 25.26
N GLU A 56 4.05 -3.42 25.32
CA GLU A 56 3.37 -4.20 26.35
C GLU A 56 1.86 -3.93 26.48
N TRP A 57 1.22 -3.51 25.38
CA TRP A 57 -0.24 -3.33 25.37
C TRP A 57 -0.98 -4.67 25.32
N LEU A 58 -2.16 -4.69 25.95
CA LEU A 58 -3.00 -5.88 26.03
C LEU A 58 -3.49 -6.33 24.65
N LEU A 59 -3.54 -7.64 24.47
CA LEU A 59 -4.17 -8.28 23.32
C LEU A 59 -5.49 -8.92 23.75
N ARG A 60 -6.40 -9.04 22.78
CA ARG A 60 -7.64 -9.80 22.91
C ARG A 60 -7.57 -10.97 21.95
N GLU A 61 -8.04 -12.13 22.41
CA GLU A 61 -8.17 -13.35 21.63
C GLU A 61 -9.64 -13.74 21.48
N GLY A 62 -9.93 -14.56 20.47
CA GLY A 62 -11.28 -15.04 20.17
C GLY A 62 -11.97 -14.25 19.07
N ASP A 63 -13.09 -14.79 18.60
CA ASP A 63 -13.89 -14.17 17.55
C ASP A 63 -14.63 -12.94 18.10
N GLU A 64 -14.61 -11.85 17.34
CA GLU A 64 -15.36 -10.64 17.68
C GLU A 64 -16.58 -10.51 16.76
N ALA A 65 -17.77 -10.47 17.35
CA ALA A 65 -18.98 -10.11 16.64
C ALA A 65 -19.10 -8.59 16.59
N HIS A 66 -19.21 -8.05 15.38
CA HIS A 66 -19.46 -6.63 15.17
C HIS A 66 -20.84 -6.43 14.58
N GLU A 67 -21.52 -5.36 15.00
CA GLU A 67 -22.74 -4.92 14.33
C GLU A 67 -22.46 -4.54 12.88
N GLU A 68 -23.42 -4.82 12.00
CA GLU A 68 -23.32 -4.40 10.60
C GLU A 68 -23.22 -2.88 10.48
N GLY A 69 -22.31 -2.40 9.64
CA GLY A 69 -22.15 -0.99 9.33
C GLY A 69 -22.63 -0.68 7.93
N GLU A 70 -23.20 0.51 7.74
CA GLU A 70 -23.53 1.00 6.40
C GLU A 70 -22.30 1.68 5.77
N PHE A 71 -21.82 1.09 4.67
CA PHE A 71 -20.76 1.67 3.85
C PHE A 71 -21.12 1.59 2.36
N GLU A 72 -21.33 2.75 1.75
CA GLU A 72 -21.50 2.86 0.29
C GLU A 72 -20.12 3.07 -0.36
N ALA A 73 -19.63 2.05 -1.05
CA ALA A 73 -18.33 2.12 -1.74
C ALA A 73 -18.40 3.05 -2.97
N LYS A 74 -17.58 4.10 -2.98
CA LYS A 74 -17.43 5.06 -4.09
C LYS A 74 -16.03 4.99 -4.65
N PHE A 75 -15.87 4.30 -5.76
CA PHE A 75 -14.59 4.16 -6.42
C PHE A 75 -14.11 5.50 -7.00
N THR A 76 -12.85 5.86 -6.75
CA THR A 76 -12.17 7.03 -7.30
C THR A 76 -11.23 6.59 -8.44
N PRO A 77 -11.66 6.69 -9.72
CA PRO A 77 -10.89 6.14 -10.84
C PRO A 77 -9.49 6.74 -11.01
N GLN A 78 -9.31 7.99 -10.58
CA GLN A 78 -8.04 8.73 -10.69
C GLN A 78 -6.93 8.16 -9.80
N ALA A 79 -7.28 7.29 -8.84
CA ALA A 79 -6.28 6.61 -8.00
C ALA A 79 -5.55 5.48 -8.74
N VAL A 80 -6.05 5.03 -9.90
CA VAL A 80 -5.51 3.90 -10.67
C VAL A 80 -5.20 4.33 -12.10
N VAL A 81 -4.02 3.97 -12.57
CA VAL A 81 -3.61 4.15 -13.98
C VAL A 81 -3.78 2.85 -14.74
N ARG A 82 -4.23 2.94 -16.01
CA ARG A 82 -4.39 1.75 -16.86
C ARG A 82 -3.10 1.45 -17.60
N LEU A 83 -2.99 0.23 -18.14
CA LEU A 83 -1.85 -0.20 -18.94
C LEU A 83 -1.53 0.76 -20.10
N THR A 84 -2.54 1.26 -20.80
CA THR A 84 -2.38 2.21 -21.92
C THR A 84 -1.74 3.52 -21.47
N ASP A 85 -2.11 4.00 -20.27
CA ASP A 85 -1.65 5.25 -19.72
C ASP A 85 -0.19 5.11 -19.26
N VAL A 86 0.15 3.95 -18.67
CA VAL A 86 1.53 3.58 -18.30
C VAL A 86 2.43 3.44 -19.54
N LEU A 87 1.93 2.82 -20.61
CA LEU A 87 2.66 2.67 -21.87
C LEU A 87 3.00 4.04 -22.48
N LEU A 88 2.02 4.95 -22.50
CA LEU A 88 2.21 6.31 -23.01
C LEU A 88 3.20 7.09 -22.14
N ALA A 89 3.07 7.03 -20.81
CA ALA A 89 3.96 7.71 -19.88
C ALA A 89 5.41 7.22 -20.00
N SER A 90 5.61 5.91 -20.16
CA SER A 90 6.93 5.31 -20.37
C SER A 90 7.56 5.75 -21.70
N HIS A 91 6.76 5.85 -22.77
CA HIS A 91 7.24 6.24 -24.10
C HIS A 91 7.55 7.75 -24.20
N GLU A 92 6.61 8.60 -23.80
CA GLU A 92 6.68 10.06 -23.91
C GLU A 92 7.44 10.71 -22.74
N LYS A 93 7.78 9.94 -21.70
CA LYS A 93 8.44 10.41 -20.47
C LYS A 93 7.67 11.54 -19.77
N THR A 94 6.34 11.48 -19.81
CA THR A 94 5.45 12.49 -19.21
C THR A 94 5.24 12.31 -17.71
N ALA A 95 5.59 11.14 -17.17
CA ALA A 95 5.54 10.85 -15.74
C ALA A 95 6.68 9.91 -15.33
N GLN A 96 7.06 9.98 -14.06
CA GLN A 96 7.98 9.03 -13.45
C GLN A 96 7.21 7.78 -13.00
N ILE A 97 7.75 6.60 -13.31
CA ILE A 97 7.20 5.31 -12.89
C ILE A 97 8.11 4.78 -11.80
N VAL A 98 7.58 4.57 -10.61
CA VAL A 98 8.33 4.03 -9.47
C VAL A 98 7.95 2.57 -9.24
N ASP A 99 8.95 1.70 -9.18
CA ASP A 99 8.80 0.29 -8.88
C ASP A 99 9.27 -0.02 -7.46
N ALA A 100 8.34 -0.46 -6.62
CA ALA A 100 8.57 -0.74 -5.21
C ALA A 100 9.16 -2.13 -4.92
N ARG A 101 9.39 -2.97 -5.95
CA ARG A 101 9.93 -4.32 -5.77
C ARG A 101 11.39 -4.29 -5.31
N PRO A 102 11.88 -5.37 -4.67
CA PRO A 102 13.31 -5.52 -4.38
C PRO A 102 14.18 -5.39 -5.63
N ALA A 103 15.35 -4.77 -5.50
CA ALA A 103 16.26 -4.46 -6.61
C ALA A 103 16.63 -5.70 -7.45
N ALA A 104 16.80 -6.87 -6.83
CA ALA A 104 17.11 -8.11 -7.56
C ALA A 104 16.00 -8.49 -8.56
N ARG A 105 14.72 -8.27 -8.24
CA ARG A 105 13.60 -8.53 -9.16
C ARG A 105 13.53 -7.48 -10.26
N PHE A 106 13.73 -6.22 -9.90
CA PHE A 106 13.76 -5.10 -10.84
C PHE A 106 14.87 -5.28 -11.90
N ASN A 107 16.06 -5.70 -11.47
CA ASN A 107 17.23 -5.95 -12.32
C ASN A 107 17.26 -7.34 -12.98
N ALA A 108 16.16 -8.10 -12.92
CA ALA A 108 16.05 -9.45 -13.49
C ALA A 108 17.04 -10.51 -12.94
N GLN A 109 17.62 -10.25 -11.76
CA GLN A 109 18.56 -11.13 -11.06
C GLN A 109 17.85 -12.19 -10.21
N ALA A 110 16.59 -11.97 -9.86
CA ALA A 110 15.73 -12.92 -9.16
C ALA A 110 14.46 -13.21 -9.96
N ASP A 111 13.89 -14.40 -9.72
CA ASP A 111 12.61 -14.79 -10.31
C ASP A 111 11.43 -14.04 -9.69
N GLU A 112 10.39 -13.87 -10.49
CA GLU A 112 9.11 -13.40 -10.00
C GLU A 112 8.40 -14.51 -9.21
N PRO A 113 7.76 -14.22 -8.06
CA PRO A 113 7.09 -15.23 -7.25
C PRO A 113 6.01 -16.02 -8.00
N ARG A 114 5.41 -15.39 -9.03
CA ARG A 114 4.41 -16.03 -9.87
C ARG A 114 5.07 -16.62 -11.13
N PRO A 115 4.93 -17.94 -11.36
CA PRO A 115 5.50 -18.61 -12.53
C PRO A 115 5.02 -18.01 -13.86
N GLY A 116 5.92 -17.96 -14.85
CA GLY A 116 5.60 -17.54 -16.22
C GLY A 116 5.65 -16.02 -16.47
N LEU A 117 5.98 -15.21 -15.46
CA LEU A 117 6.20 -13.77 -15.65
C LEU A 117 7.59 -13.49 -16.22
N ARG A 118 7.68 -12.46 -17.06
CA ARG A 118 8.96 -11.94 -17.55
C ARG A 118 9.69 -11.24 -16.41
N ARG A 119 11.01 -11.39 -16.39
CA ARG A 119 11.90 -10.64 -15.48
C ARG A 119 12.10 -9.21 -15.99
N GLY A 120 12.58 -8.33 -15.13
CA GLY A 120 12.92 -6.95 -15.45
C GLY A 120 11.86 -5.95 -14.98
N HIS A 121 11.83 -4.78 -15.63
CA HIS A 121 11.00 -3.65 -15.25
C HIS A 121 10.48 -2.88 -16.48
N ILE A 122 9.55 -1.96 -16.24
CA ILE A 122 8.99 -1.09 -17.27
C ILE A 122 10.10 -0.12 -17.74
N PRO A 123 10.33 0.06 -19.06
CA PRO A 123 11.36 0.97 -19.54
C PRO A 123 11.25 2.39 -18.94
N GLY A 124 12.36 2.89 -18.42
CA GLY A 124 12.42 4.21 -17.77
C GLY A 124 11.85 4.26 -16.35
N ALA A 125 11.41 3.13 -15.79
CA ALA A 125 11.03 3.07 -14.38
C ALA A 125 12.25 3.23 -13.46
N LEU A 126 12.01 3.78 -12.27
CA LEU A 126 12.98 3.98 -11.21
C LEU A 126 12.68 2.98 -10.09
N ASN A 127 13.70 2.34 -9.53
CA ASN A 127 13.51 1.38 -8.44
C ASN A 127 13.65 2.08 -7.09
N VAL A 128 12.63 1.94 -6.26
CA VAL A 128 12.64 2.38 -4.85
C VAL A 128 12.07 1.23 -4.02
N PRO A 129 12.88 0.23 -3.64
CA PRO A 129 12.39 -0.90 -2.85
C PRO A 129 11.65 -0.41 -1.60
N TRP A 130 10.43 -0.90 -1.38
CA TRP A 130 9.59 -0.39 -0.27
C TRP A 130 10.26 -0.55 1.10
N THR A 131 11.12 -1.55 1.26
CA THR A 131 11.90 -1.79 2.49
C THR A 131 12.83 -0.64 2.84
N GLU A 132 13.23 0.19 1.88
CA GLU A 132 14.06 1.38 2.12
C GLU A 132 13.26 2.54 2.70
N LEU A 133 11.93 2.51 2.61
CA LEU A 133 11.02 3.54 3.12
C LEU A 133 10.59 3.27 4.57
N VAL A 134 10.85 2.06 5.08
CA VAL A 134 10.31 1.56 6.34
C VAL A 134 11.40 1.38 7.38
N PHE A 135 11.09 1.74 8.62
CA PHE A 135 11.89 1.47 9.81
C PHE A 135 10.96 0.93 10.92
N GLU A 136 11.23 -0.28 11.40
CA GLU A 136 10.46 -0.94 12.47
C GLU A 136 8.92 -0.98 12.30
N GLY A 137 8.43 -1.10 11.06
CA GLY A 137 6.99 -1.12 10.76
C GLY A 137 6.36 0.25 10.60
N GLU A 138 7.18 1.30 10.54
CA GLU A 138 6.78 2.69 10.34
C GLU A 138 7.44 3.27 9.11
N LEU A 139 6.85 4.33 8.52
CA LEU A 139 7.56 5.11 7.52
C LEU A 139 8.72 5.85 8.20
N LYS A 140 9.85 5.93 7.50
CA LYS A 140 10.94 6.82 7.89
C LYS A 140 10.51 8.28 7.97
N THR A 141 11.34 9.10 8.58
CA THR A 141 11.08 10.54 8.68
C THR A 141 11.00 11.19 7.30
N THR A 142 10.36 12.35 7.22
CA THR A 142 10.23 13.08 5.95
C THR A 142 11.59 13.37 5.29
N ASP A 143 12.61 13.71 6.08
CA ASP A 143 13.96 13.99 5.55
C ASP A 143 14.62 12.73 4.98
N GLU A 144 14.52 11.60 5.68
CA GLU A 144 15.05 10.32 5.19
C GLU A 144 14.32 9.84 3.94
N LEU A 145 12.99 9.98 3.88
CA LEU A 145 12.21 9.63 2.69
C LEU A 145 12.62 10.51 1.50
N ASN A 146 12.78 11.82 1.71
CA ASN A 146 13.25 12.73 0.68
C ASN A 146 14.62 12.31 0.15
N GLU A 147 15.54 11.92 1.03
CA GLU A 147 16.87 11.44 0.62
C GLU A 147 16.78 10.16 -0.20
N VAL A 148 15.96 9.18 0.22
CA VAL A 148 15.74 7.94 -0.54
C VAL A 148 15.24 8.25 -1.95
N PHE A 149 14.20 9.09 -2.07
CA PHE A 149 13.69 9.47 -3.39
C PHE A 149 14.70 10.26 -4.22
N PHE A 150 15.47 11.16 -3.60
CA PHE A 150 16.50 11.95 -4.29
C PHE A 150 17.64 11.09 -4.83
N GLN A 151 18.10 10.10 -4.07
CA GLN A 151 19.16 9.19 -4.49
C GLN A 151 18.72 8.27 -5.63
N SER A 152 17.47 7.80 -5.60
CA SER A 152 16.91 6.94 -6.66
C SER A 152 16.68 7.66 -8.00
N TRP A 153 16.87 8.98 -8.07
CA TRP A 153 16.72 9.78 -9.29
C TRP A 153 18.02 10.04 -10.06
N ARG A 154 19.16 9.55 -9.57
CA ARG A 154 20.44 9.56 -10.31
C ARG A 154 20.56 8.35 -11.23
#